data_AF-A0A8R1DWJ9-F1
#
_entry.id   AF-A0A8R1DWJ9-F1
#
_cell.length_a   1.000
_cell.length_b   1.000
_cell.length_c   1.000
_cell.angle_alpha   90.00
_cell.angle_beta   90.00
_cell.angle_gamma   90.00
#
_symmetry.space_group_name_H-M   'P 1'
#
loop_
_entity.id
_entity.type
_entity.pdbx_description
1 polymer ?
#
loop_
_entity_poly.entity_id
_entity_poly.type
_entity_poly.pdbx_seq_one_letter_code
_entity_poly.pdbx_strand_id
1 'polypeptide(L)'
;MSLRQAEKDVELEVGHVEEKNVVVEVVESVTGGESEERLGAERKVSVRGRRKLVKGFAQWLKTIEQVSEKVEKDLVVLTKCTKRQREGIIGPLKEFASELLERFEGMGADRWPRSVLRVMKDFDLENVQDIRQVCEKVCGEACSEANESKDAEKVDKIDRKYQNLKSKLSECQINWEVERENLLEELESEREKAQKLSESQERLKRKVVKLEKALVAEKQVSEDMKSHLKVWQERSKDDHERKTENS
;
A
#
# COMPACT_ATOMS: atom_id res chain seq x y z
N MET A 1 -46.83 -27.58 48.49
CA MET A 1 -45.58 -27.31 47.75
C MET A 1 -44.40 -27.52 48.69
N SER A 2 -43.54 -28.49 48.38
CA SER A 2 -42.18 -28.54 48.95
C SER A 2 -41.31 -29.45 48.09
N LEU A 3 -40.13 -28.92 47.76
CA LEU A 3 -39.13 -29.36 46.80
C LEU A 3 -38.48 -30.70 47.17
N ARG A 4 -39.22 -31.83 47.05
CA ARG A 4 -38.67 -33.19 47.15
C ARG A 4 -39.32 -34.18 46.18
N GLN A 5 -39.54 -33.74 44.93
CA GLN A 5 -40.09 -34.61 43.88
C GLN A 5 -39.32 -34.48 42.55
N ALA A 6 -38.03 -34.14 42.61
CA ALA A 6 -37.18 -33.96 41.42
C ALA A 6 -35.80 -34.63 41.52
N GLU A 7 -35.65 -35.66 42.35
CA GLU A 7 -34.42 -36.46 42.46
C GLU A 7 -34.73 -37.96 42.46
N LYS A 8 -35.51 -38.41 41.47
CA LYS A 8 -35.66 -39.82 41.15
C LYS A 8 -35.79 -39.94 39.64
N ASP A 9 -34.67 -39.78 38.94
CA ASP A 9 -34.40 -40.27 37.58
C ASP A 9 -32.88 -40.19 37.27
N VAL A 10 -32.03 -40.29 38.30
CA VAL A 10 -30.57 -40.43 38.15
C VAL A 10 -30.20 -41.78 38.75
N GLU A 11 -30.43 -42.84 38.00
CA GLU A 11 -29.69 -44.09 38.11
C GLU A 11 -30.08 -45.00 36.94
N LEU A 12 -29.07 -45.70 36.40
CA LEU A 12 -29.14 -46.75 35.38
C LEU A 12 -29.04 -46.28 33.93
N GLU A 13 -27.80 -46.08 33.47
CA GLU A 13 -27.13 -47.06 32.61
C GLU A 13 -25.64 -46.70 32.48
N VAL A 14 -24.83 -47.16 33.45
CA VAL A 14 -23.40 -47.36 33.21
C VAL A 14 -23.30 -48.64 32.41
N GLY A 15 -23.48 -48.52 31.10
CA GLY A 15 -23.17 -49.58 30.14
C GLY A 15 -21.66 -49.77 30.10
N HIS A 16 -21.21 -50.92 30.60
CA HIS A 16 -19.85 -51.43 30.48
C HIS A 16 -19.38 -51.31 29.02
N VAL A 17 -18.47 -50.38 28.74
CA VAL A 17 -17.80 -50.31 27.44
C VAL A 17 -16.73 -51.40 27.46
N GLU A 18 -17.03 -52.54 26.86
CA GLU A 18 -15.97 -53.45 26.42
C GLU A 18 -15.07 -52.64 25.49
N GLU A 19 -13.83 -52.39 25.92
CA GLU A 19 -12.75 -51.89 25.07
C GLU A 19 -12.46 -52.93 23.99
N LYS A 20 -13.27 -52.91 22.92
CA LYS A 20 -12.88 -53.53 21.67
C LYS A 20 -11.85 -52.60 21.05
N ASN A 21 -10.59 -53.01 21.16
CA ASN A 21 -9.49 -52.49 20.36
C ASN A 21 -9.90 -52.49 18.88
N VAL A 22 -10.44 -51.37 18.42
CA VAL A 22 -10.65 -51.11 17.01
C VAL A 22 -9.25 -50.83 16.46
N VAL A 23 -8.64 -51.87 15.90
CA VAL A 23 -7.54 -51.70 14.95
C VAL A 23 -8.13 -50.92 13.77
N VAL A 24 -7.96 -49.60 13.81
CA VAL A 24 -8.21 -48.76 12.66
C VAL A 24 -7.10 -49.10 11.66
N GLU A 25 -7.41 -49.98 10.70
CA GLU A 25 -6.64 -50.04 9.46
C GLU A 25 -6.80 -48.69 8.75
N VAL A 26 -5.90 -47.77 9.10
CA VAL A 26 -5.64 -46.59 8.29
C VAL A 26 -5.14 -47.11 6.97
N VAL A 27 -6.00 -47.01 5.95
CA VAL A 27 -5.71 -47.29 4.55
C VAL A 27 -4.29 -46.84 4.20
N GLU A 28 -3.39 -47.83 4.06
CA GLU A 28 -2.03 -47.71 3.57
C GLU A 28 -2.06 -47.34 2.08
N SER A 29 -2.40 -46.10 1.72
CA SER A 29 -2.39 -45.70 0.30
C SER A 29 -2.20 -44.21 0.06
N VAL A 30 -1.36 -43.52 0.84
CA VAL A 30 -0.81 -42.20 0.43
C VAL A 30 0.67 -42.03 0.81
N THR A 31 1.16 -42.74 1.82
CA THR A 31 2.59 -42.91 2.06
C THR A 31 3.05 -44.16 1.33
N GLY A 32 3.97 -44.01 0.37
CA GLY A 32 4.46 -45.13 -0.44
C GLY A 32 4.86 -46.31 0.45
N GLY A 33 4.27 -47.48 0.15
CA GLY A 33 4.51 -48.71 0.89
C GLY A 33 5.99 -49.08 0.92
N GLU A 34 6.43 -49.49 2.11
CA GLU A 34 7.49 -50.45 2.36
C GLU A 34 7.19 -51.04 3.75
N SER A 35 7.01 -52.36 3.75
CA SER A 35 6.58 -53.27 4.81
C SER A 35 7.05 -52.95 6.23
N GLU A 36 6.11 -53.16 7.15
CA GLU A 36 6.22 -53.28 8.62
C GLU A 36 7.17 -54.40 9.06
N GLU A 37 8.47 -54.30 8.75
CA GLU A 37 9.50 -55.11 9.40
C GLU A 37 10.87 -54.47 9.21
N ARG A 38 11.23 -53.52 10.09
CA ARG A 38 12.63 -53.20 10.45
C ARG A 38 12.70 -52.11 11.51
N LEU A 39 12.56 -52.57 12.75
CA LEU A 39 12.98 -51.89 13.96
C LEU A 39 14.47 -51.47 13.87
N GLY A 40 14.79 -50.25 14.32
CA GLY A 40 16.08 -49.98 14.97
C GLY A 40 17.25 -49.45 14.15
N ALA A 41 17.03 -48.76 13.03
CA ALA A 41 18.08 -47.92 12.44
C ALA A 41 17.46 -46.62 11.94
N GLU A 42 18.01 -45.48 12.38
CA GLU A 42 17.76 -44.16 11.79
C GLU A 42 18.12 -44.19 10.31
N ARG A 43 17.17 -44.65 9.48
CA ARG A 43 17.35 -44.62 8.03
C ARG A 43 17.22 -43.17 7.61
N LYS A 44 18.37 -42.56 7.35
CA LYS A 44 18.47 -41.27 6.67
C LYS A 44 17.56 -41.29 5.44
N VAL A 45 16.49 -40.51 5.47
CA VAL A 45 15.54 -40.46 4.37
C VAL A 45 16.26 -39.80 3.19
N SER A 46 16.32 -40.51 2.05
CA SER A 46 16.96 -39.96 0.84
C SER A 46 16.36 -38.60 0.46
N VAL A 47 17.12 -37.76 -0.24
CA VAL A 47 16.62 -36.45 -0.74
C VAL A 47 15.30 -36.62 -1.52
N ARG A 48 15.18 -37.73 -2.28
CA ARG A 48 13.97 -38.09 -3.02
C ARG A 48 12.82 -38.45 -2.08
N GLY A 49 13.10 -39.23 -1.03
CA GLY A 49 12.12 -39.58 0.01
C GLY A 49 11.61 -38.35 0.75
N ARG A 50 12.50 -37.45 1.18
CA ARG A 50 12.16 -36.18 1.85
C ARG A 50 11.23 -35.33 0.98
N ARG A 51 11.56 -35.18 -0.30
CA ARG A 51 10.71 -34.47 -1.26
C ARG A 51 9.32 -35.10 -1.38
N LYS A 52 9.23 -36.43 -1.42
CA LYS A 52 7.95 -37.15 -1.54
C LYS A 52 7.09 -36.94 -0.29
N LEU A 53 7.68 -37.00 0.90
CA LEU A 53 6.98 -36.77 2.17
C LEU A 53 6.43 -35.35 2.28
N VAL A 54 7.27 -34.33 2.06
CA VAL A 54 6.84 -32.92 2.18
C VAL A 54 5.73 -32.59 1.19
N LYS A 55 5.84 -33.05 -0.06
CA LYS A 55 4.78 -32.86 -1.06
C LYS A 55 3.53 -33.67 -0.76
N GLY A 56 3.69 -34.90 -0.28
CA GLY A 56 2.59 -35.77 0.12
C GLY A 56 1.76 -35.16 1.24
N PHE A 57 2.41 -34.58 2.25
CA PHE A 57 1.73 -33.88 3.33
C PHE A 57 0.91 -32.69 2.82
N ALA A 58 1.50 -31.83 1.97
CA ALA A 58 0.77 -30.71 1.38
C ALA A 58 -0.41 -31.16 0.50
N GLN A 59 -0.29 -32.31 -0.17
CA GLN A 59 -1.40 -32.90 -0.92
C GLN A 59 -2.49 -33.46 0.00
N TRP A 60 -2.10 -34.12 1.09
CA TRP A 60 -3.02 -34.66 2.10
C TRP A 60 -3.83 -33.56 2.79
N LEU A 61 -3.22 -32.41 3.09
CA LEU A 61 -3.92 -31.26 3.67
C LEU A 61 -5.09 -30.77 2.80
N LYS A 62 -5.02 -30.91 1.47
CA LYS A 62 -6.13 -30.57 0.56
C LYS A 62 -7.34 -31.50 0.70
N THR A 63 -7.15 -32.64 1.36
CA THR A 63 -8.18 -33.66 1.57
C THR A 63 -8.50 -33.84 3.05
N ILE A 64 -8.00 -32.98 3.93
CA ILE A 64 -8.10 -33.20 5.38
C ILE A 64 -9.54 -33.17 5.89
N GLU A 65 -10.39 -32.32 5.32
CA GLU A 65 -11.81 -32.27 5.66
C GLU A 65 -12.53 -33.60 5.37
N GLN A 66 -12.09 -34.33 4.33
CA GLN A 66 -12.63 -35.65 3.97
C GLN A 66 -12.38 -36.70 5.05
N VAL A 67 -11.33 -36.52 5.88
CA VAL A 67 -11.09 -37.39 7.03
C VAL A 67 -12.23 -37.26 8.03
N SER A 68 -12.67 -36.03 8.33
CA SER A 68 -13.78 -35.79 9.25
C SER A 68 -15.10 -36.36 8.73
N GLU A 69 -15.36 -36.23 7.42
CA GLU A 69 -16.55 -36.80 6.78
C GLU A 69 -16.53 -38.33 6.81
N LYS A 70 -15.36 -38.94 6.60
CA LYS A 70 -15.22 -40.40 6.65
C LYS A 70 -15.50 -40.92 8.06
N VAL A 71 -14.91 -40.31 9.08
CA VAL A 71 -15.17 -40.68 10.48
C VAL A 71 -16.65 -40.49 10.83
N GLU A 72 -17.29 -39.43 10.35
CA GLU A 72 -18.72 -39.21 10.57
C GLU A 72 -19.59 -40.33 9.96
N LYS A 73 -19.27 -40.76 8.72
CA LYS A 73 -19.95 -41.88 8.06
C LYS A 73 -19.71 -43.20 8.79
N ASP A 74 -18.47 -43.47 9.19
CA ASP A 74 -18.10 -44.70 9.88
C ASP A 74 -18.78 -44.79 11.26
N LEU A 75 -18.90 -43.67 11.99
CA LEU A 75 -19.65 -43.61 13.25
C LEU A 75 -21.13 -43.91 13.08
N VAL A 76 -21.73 -43.56 11.94
CA VAL A 76 -23.14 -43.88 11.65
C VAL A 76 -23.33 -45.36 11.32
N VAL A 77 -22.37 -45.97 10.62
CA VAL A 77 -22.49 -47.34 10.12
C VAL A 77 -22.02 -48.40 11.13
N LEU A 78 -20.91 -48.15 11.81
CA LEU A 78 -20.18 -49.18 12.58
C LEU A 78 -20.45 -49.14 14.08
N THR A 79 -21.00 -48.02 14.59
CA THR A 79 -21.10 -47.79 16.04
C THR A 79 -22.49 -47.28 16.43
N LYS A 80 -23.12 -47.89 17.44
CA LYS A 80 -24.33 -47.34 18.06
C LYS A 80 -23.95 -46.14 18.94
N CYS A 81 -24.12 -44.95 18.41
CA CYS A 81 -23.87 -43.70 19.12
C CYS A 81 -25.05 -42.74 18.99
N THR A 82 -25.31 -41.93 20.01
CA THR A 82 -26.31 -40.85 19.94
C THR A 82 -25.81 -39.70 19.06
N LYS A 83 -26.72 -38.85 18.60
CA LYS A 83 -26.34 -37.64 17.84
C LYS A 83 -25.36 -36.75 18.61
N ARG A 84 -25.60 -36.55 19.91
CA ARG A 84 -24.69 -35.77 20.79
C ARG A 84 -23.30 -36.38 20.91
N GLN A 85 -23.20 -37.70 21.06
CA GLN A 85 -21.91 -38.38 21.12
C GLN A 85 -21.14 -38.25 19.80
N ARG A 86 -21.84 -38.37 18.65
CA ARG A 86 -21.22 -38.13 17.34
C ARG A 86 -20.72 -36.70 17.20
N GLU A 87 -21.53 -35.72 17.55
CA GLU A 87 -21.14 -34.31 17.51
C GLU A 87 -19.96 -34.03 18.44
N GLY A 88 -19.91 -34.66 19.62
CA GLY A 88 -18.77 -34.56 20.54
C GLY A 88 -17.45 -35.13 20.01
N ILE A 89 -17.50 -36.06 19.05
CA ILE A 89 -16.30 -36.62 18.40
C ILE A 89 -15.96 -35.85 17.12
N ILE A 90 -16.96 -35.58 16.28
CA ILE A 90 -16.78 -34.96 14.96
C ILE A 90 -16.51 -33.46 15.05
N GLY A 91 -17.10 -32.76 16.02
CA GLY A 91 -16.90 -31.31 16.21
C GLY A 91 -15.43 -30.93 16.34
N PRO A 92 -14.68 -31.51 17.31
CA PRO A 92 -13.25 -31.25 17.46
C PRO A 92 -12.42 -31.60 16.22
N LEU A 93 -12.80 -32.67 15.50
CA LEU A 93 -12.09 -33.09 14.30
C LEU A 93 -12.28 -32.11 13.13
N LYS A 94 -13.50 -31.56 12.96
CA LYS A 94 -13.77 -30.52 11.98
C LYS A 94 -13.02 -29.24 12.31
N GLU A 95 -13.05 -28.81 13.57
CA GLU A 95 -12.31 -27.64 14.05
C GLU A 95 -10.80 -27.78 13.81
N PHE A 96 -10.21 -28.93 14.17
CA PHE A 96 -8.81 -29.22 13.91
C PHE A 96 -8.46 -29.19 12.42
N ALA A 97 -9.31 -29.78 11.57
CA ALA A 97 -9.09 -29.80 10.12
C ALA A 97 -9.11 -28.37 9.54
N SER A 98 -10.07 -27.54 9.95
CA SER A 98 -10.17 -26.14 9.52
C SER A 98 -8.99 -25.31 10.00
N GLU A 99 -8.62 -25.39 11.28
CA GLU A 99 -7.46 -24.65 11.82
C GLU A 99 -6.16 -25.04 11.13
N LEU A 100 -5.96 -26.35 10.88
CA LEU A 100 -4.73 -26.82 10.24
C LEU A 100 -4.65 -26.33 8.79
N LEU A 101 -5.78 -26.31 8.08
CA LEU A 101 -5.85 -25.79 6.72
C LEU A 101 -5.61 -24.28 6.68
N GLU A 102 -6.24 -23.51 7.57
CA GLU A 102 -6.04 -22.07 7.68
C GLU A 102 -4.57 -21.72 7.97
N ARG A 103 -3.92 -22.43 8.90
CA ARG A 103 -2.49 -22.25 9.18
C ARG A 103 -1.62 -22.59 7.97
N PHE A 104 -1.96 -23.65 7.25
CA PHE A 104 -1.24 -24.04 6.04
C PHE A 104 -1.35 -22.96 4.94
N GLU A 105 -2.54 -22.39 4.77
CA GLU A 105 -2.79 -21.27 3.86
C GLU A 105 -2.00 -20.02 4.26
N GLY A 106 -2.03 -19.66 5.56
CA GLY A 106 -1.26 -18.55 6.12
C GLY A 106 0.25 -18.72 5.93
N MET A 107 0.77 -19.95 5.92
CA MET A 107 2.17 -20.27 5.63
C MET A 107 2.51 -20.32 4.13
N GLY A 108 1.56 -20.01 3.25
CA GLY A 108 1.76 -19.91 1.80
C GLY A 108 1.40 -21.15 0.99
N ALA A 109 0.59 -22.06 1.56
CA ALA A 109 -0.04 -23.21 0.89
C ALA A 109 0.91 -23.96 -0.06
N ASP A 110 0.65 -23.90 -1.37
CA ASP A 110 1.43 -24.60 -2.41
C ASP A 110 2.91 -24.20 -2.46
N ARG A 111 3.28 -23.04 -1.91
CA ARG A 111 4.69 -22.63 -1.80
C ARG A 111 5.39 -23.23 -0.58
N TRP A 112 4.65 -23.61 0.45
CA TRP A 112 5.19 -24.15 1.70
C TRP A 112 6.13 -25.35 1.48
N PRO A 113 5.82 -26.35 0.63
CA PRO A 113 6.74 -27.45 0.34
C PRO A 113 8.09 -27.01 -0.17
N ARG A 114 8.13 -25.94 -0.99
CA ARG A 114 9.38 -25.41 -1.54
C ARG A 114 10.20 -24.72 -0.47
N SER A 115 9.55 -23.99 0.43
CA SER A 115 10.19 -23.31 1.55
C SER A 115 10.80 -24.31 2.53
N VAL A 116 10.05 -25.34 2.93
CA VAL A 116 10.52 -26.40 3.82
C VAL A 116 11.72 -27.14 3.21
N LEU A 117 11.64 -27.55 1.94
CA LEU A 117 12.75 -28.23 1.27
C LEU A 117 14.00 -27.36 1.13
N ARG A 118 13.84 -26.03 1.06
CA ARG A 118 14.96 -25.10 1.06
C ARG A 118 15.62 -25.05 2.43
N VAL A 119 14.85 -24.86 3.50
CA VAL A 119 15.36 -24.88 4.89
C VAL A 119 16.07 -26.19 5.19
N MET A 120 15.47 -27.33 4.83
CA MET A 120 16.10 -28.63 5.02
C MET A 120 17.42 -28.79 4.25
N LYS A 121 17.56 -28.13 3.09
CA LYS A 121 18.80 -28.13 2.32
C LYS A 121 19.84 -27.19 2.92
N ASP A 122 19.44 -25.97 3.26
CA ASP A 122 20.37 -24.92 3.70
C ASP A 122 20.96 -25.21 5.09
N PHE A 123 20.22 -25.94 5.92
CA PHE A 123 20.62 -26.34 7.27
C PHE A 123 20.98 -27.83 7.39
N ASP A 124 21.09 -28.55 6.27
CA ASP A 124 21.40 -29.99 6.22
C ASP A 124 20.50 -30.87 7.13
N LEU A 125 19.20 -30.56 7.18
CA LEU A 125 18.22 -31.23 8.04
C LEU A 125 17.59 -32.45 7.35
N GLU A 126 17.49 -33.57 8.06
CA GLU A 126 17.03 -34.84 7.50
C GLU A 126 15.54 -35.10 7.79
N ASN A 127 15.00 -34.59 8.89
CA ASN A 127 13.62 -34.85 9.31
C ASN A 127 12.93 -33.64 10.00
N VAL A 128 11.65 -33.80 10.35
CA VAL A 128 10.84 -32.74 10.98
C VAL A 128 11.28 -32.44 12.42
N GLN A 129 11.83 -33.42 13.15
CA GLN A 129 12.40 -33.19 14.48
C GLN A 129 13.64 -32.29 14.40
N ASP A 130 14.49 -32.47 13.39
CA ASP A 130 15.65 -31.60 13.16
C ASP A 130 15.18 -30.16 12.87
N ILE A 131 14.13 -29.99 12.07
CA ILE A 131 13.50 -28.67 11.82
C ILE A 131 12.98 -28.09 13.13
N ARG A 132 12.23 -28.86 13.91
CA ARG A 132 11.72 -28.42 15.23
C ARG A 132 12.87 -27.99 16.13
N GLN A 133 13.93 -28.78 16.25
CA GLN A 133 15.06 -28.49 17.12
C GLN A 133 15.81 -27.23 16.69
N VAL A 134 16.00 -27.02 15.38
CA VAL A 134 16.60 -25.77 14.87
C VAL A 134 15.67 -24.59 15.14
N CYS A 135 14.38 -24.71 14.89
CA CYS A 135 13.41 -23.67 15.21
C CYS A 135 13.35 -23.37 16.70
N GLU A 136 13.40 -24.37 17.58
CA GLU A 136 13.40 -24.20 19.03
C GLU A 136 14.71 -23.57 19.54
N LYS A 137 15.86 -23.89 18.93
CA LYS A 137 17.14 -23.22 19.24
C LYS A 137 17.13 -21.77 18.78
N VAL A 138 16.70 -21.51 17.55
CA VAL A 138 16.63 -20.15 16.98
C VAL A 138 15.57 -19.30 17.71
N CYS A 139 14.41 -19.86 18.04
CA CYS A 139 13.38 -19.17 18.82
C CYS A 139 13.76 -19.06 20.31
N GLY A 140 14.43 -20.06 20.87
CA GLY A 140 14.94 -20.05 22.24
C GLY A 140 16.05 -19.03 22.47
N GLU A 141 16.96 -18.87 21.49
CA GLU A 141 17.93 -17.76 21.46
C GLU A 141 17.26 -16.42 21.14
N ALA A 142 16.20 -16.41 20.33
CA ALA A 142 15.42 -15.20 20.05
C ALA A 142 14.54 -14.73 21.22
N CYS A 143 14.24 -15.60 22.18
CA CYS A 143 13.55 -15.29 23.44
C CYS A 143 14.51 -15.07 24.63
N SER A 144 15.81 -14.91 24.38
CA SER A 144 16.76 -14.48 25.40
C SER A 144 16.90 -12.94 25.37
N GLU A 145 16.97 -12.32 26.56
CA GLU A 145 17.00 -10.86 26.81
C GLU A 145 18.00 -10.06 25.95
N ALA A 146 18.99 -10.74 25.34
CA ALA A 146 19.94 -10.13 24.41
C ALA A 146 19.29 -9.62 23.10
N ASN A 147 18.22 -10.25 22.60
CA ASN A 147 17.55 -9.83 21.35
C ASN A 147 16.50 -8.73 21.55
N GLU A 148 15.89 -8.60 22.74
CA GLU A 148 15.05 -7.44 23.06
C GLU A 148 15.85 -6.13 22.93
N SER A 149 17.12 -6.13 23.35
CA SER A 149 18.01 -4.96 23.20
C SER A 149 18.31 -4.60 21.74
N LYS A 150 18.52 -5.60 20.86
CA LYS A 150 18.83 -5.39 19.44
C LYS A 150 17.59 -4.98 18.64
N ASP A 151 16.43 -5.50 18.98
CA ASP A 151 15.17 -5.11 18.33
C ASP A 151 14.69 -3.75 18.84
N ALA A 152 14.89 -3.42 20.12
CA ALA A 152 14.69 -2.07 20.63
C ALA A 152 15.61 -1.05 19.93
N GLU A 153 16.89 -1.34 19.74
CA GLU A 153 17.82 -0.45 19.04
C GLU A 153 17.44 -0.21 17.57
N LYS A 154 16.92 -1.25 16.88
CA LYS A 154 16.39 -1.10 15.52
C LYS A 154 15.13 -0.23 15.49
N VAL A 155 14.21 -0.42 16.43
CA VAL A 155 13.00 0.40 16.56
C VAL A 155 13.37 1.86 16.85
N ASP A 156 14.32 2.10 17.75
CA ASP A 156 14.84 3.43 18.07
C ASP A 156 15.45 4.13 16.85
N LYS A 157 16.21 3.37 16.03
CA LYS A 157 16.79 3.87 14.79
C LYS A 157 15.74 4.18 13.74
N ILE A 158 14.66 3.40 13.68
CA ILE A 158 13.52 3.66 12.80
C ILE A 158 12.77 4.91 13.27
N ASP A 159 12.52 5.06 14.56
CA ASP A 159 11.82 6.23 15.11
C ASP A 159 12.61 7.51 14.89
N ARG A 160 13.93 7.51 15.13
CA ARG A 160 14.80 8.65 14.80
C ARG A 160 14.76 9.02 13.33
N LYS A 161 14.73 8.03 12.42
CA LYS A 161 14.59 8.28 10.98
C LYS A 161 13.22 8.87 10.65
N TYR A 162 12.17 8.35 11.26
CA TYR A 162 10.81 8.85 11.09
C TYR A 162 10.70 10.30 11.55
N GLN A 163 11.18 10.64 12.75
CA GLN A 163 11.19 12.02 13.26
C GLN A 163 12.02 12.95 12.37
N ASN A 164 13.20 12.53 11.91
CA ASN A 164 14.01 13.33 10.99
C ASN A 164 13.29 13.60 9.67
N LEU A 165 12.68 12.57 9.07
CA LEU A 165 11.89 12.73 7.85
C LEU A 165 10.68 13.65 8.09
N LYS A 166 10.01 13.54 9.24
CA LYS A 166 8.89 14.39 9.63
C LYS A 166 9.31 15.86 9.79
N SER A 167 10.46 16.13 10.43
CA SER A 167 11.03 17.48 10.54
C SER A 167 11.38 18.05 9.17
N LYS A 168 12.06 17.27 8.32
CA LYS A 168 12.38 17.70 6.94
C LYS A 168 11.15 17.99 6.09
N LEU A 169 10.10 17.18 6.22
CA LEU A 169 8.83 17.43 5.55
C LEU A 169 8.23 18.77 6.00
N SER A 170 8.24 19.04 7.30
CA SER A 170 7.76 20.30 7.86
C SER A 170 8.59 21.49 7.39
N GLU A 171 9.92 21.39 7.36
CA GLU A 171 10.81 22.43 6.84
C GLU A 171 10.54 22.70 5.35
N CYS A 172 10.39 21.64 4.55
CA CYS A 172 10.04 21.77 3.14
C CYS A 172 8.68 22.48 2.96
N GLN A 173 7.70 22.15 3.79
CA GLN A 173 6.37 22.77 3.72
C GLN A 173 6.42 24.26 4.07
N ILE A 174 7.15 24.64 5.12
CA ILE A 174 7.34 26.05 5.50
C ILE A 174 8.07 26.80 4.37
N ASN A 175 9.16 26.25 3.85
CA ASN A 175 9.89 26.89 2.75
C ASN A 175 9.00 27.08 1.52
N TRP A 176 8.12 26.12 1.21
CA TRP A 176 7.21 26.23 0.08
C TRP A 176 6.12 27.28 0.28
N GLU A 177 5.63 27.44 1.51
CA GLU A 177 4.68 28.50 1.85
C GLU A 177 5.30 29.88 1.76
N VAL A 178 6.53 30.05 2.28
CA VAL A 178 7.29 31.30 2.19
C VAL A 178 7.60 31.66 0.73
N GLU A 179 8.10 30.71 -0.06
CA GLU A 179 8.42 30.95 -1.48
C GLU A 179 7.16 31.34 -2.27
N ARG A 180 6.02 30.68 -1.98
CA ARG A 180 4.73 31.02 -2.59
C ARG A 180 4.30 32.45 -2.23
N GLU A 181 4.47 32.87 -0.98
CA GLU A 181 4.11 34.21 -0.53
C GLU A 181 5.01 35.28 -1.17
N ASN A 182 6.33 35.06 -1.22
CA ASN A 182 7.27 35.94 -1.92
C ASN A 182 6.90 36.12 -3.40
N LEU A 183 6.59 35.01 -4.10
CA LEU A 183 6.18 35.08 -5.50
C LEU A 183 4.87 35.85 -5.71
N LEU A 184 3.94 35.77 -4.76
CA LEU A 184 2.70 36.55 -4.80
C LEU A 184 2.97 38.04 -4.61
N GLU A 185 3.82 38.40 -3.64
CA GLU A 185 4.22 39.79 -3.39
C GLU A 185 4.96 40.40 -4.61
N GLU A 186 5.88 39.64 -5.22
CA GLU A 186 6.56 40.06 -6.45
C GLU A 186 5.56 40.30 -7.59
N LEU A 187 4.61 39.39 -7.78
CA LEU A 187 3.59 39.48 -8.82
C LEU A 187 2.69 40.71 -8.62
N GLU A 188 2.27 41.00 -7.39
CA GLU A 188 1.52 42.21 -7.05
C GLU A 188 2.34 43.47 -7.33
N SER A 189 3.61 43.50 -6.94
CA SER A 189 4.50 44.64 -7.20
C SER A 189 4.68 44.91 -8.71
N GLU A 190 4.82 43.86 -9.51
CA GLU A 190 4.94 43.97 -10.97
C GLU A 190 3.62 44.44 -11.60
N ARG A 191 2.47 43.98 -11.09
CA ARG A 191 1.16 44.50 -11.53
C ARG A 191 1.01 45.98 -11.25
N GLU A 192 1.41 46.46 -10.08
CA GLU A 192 1.39 47.90 -9.78
C GLU A 192 2.30 48.71 -10.71
N LYS A 193 3.51 48.22 -10.98
CA LYS A 193 4.44 48.87 -11.93
C LYS A 193 3.84 48.91 -13.33
N ALA A 194 3.26 47.80 -13.80
CA ALA A 194 2.60 47.73 -15.10
C ALA A 194 1.41 48.70 -15.19
N GLN A 195 0.61 48.83 -14.11
CA GLN A 195 -0.48 49.78 -14.04
C GLN A 195 0.02 51.23 -14.14
N LYS A 196 1.03 51.60 -13.34
CA LYS A 196 1.65 52.94 -13.38
C LYS A 196 2.21 53.27 -14.76
N LEU A 197 2.86 52.30 -15.41
CA LEU A 197 3.35 52.45 -16.79
C LEU A 197 2.20 52.66 -17.77
N SER A 198 1.12 51.89 -17.67
CA SER A 198 -0.08 52.04 -18.52
C SER A 198 -0.70 53.44 -18.37
N GLU A 199 -0.90 53.92 -17.15
CA GLU A 199 -1.44 55.26 -16.88
C GLU A 199 -0.53 56.36 -17.45
N SER A 200 0.79 56.21 -17.28
CA SER A 200 1.78 57.14 -17.84
C SER A 200 1.74 57.16 -19.37
N GLN A 201 1.61 55.98 -20.00
CA GLN A 201 1.51 55.81 -21.43
C GLN A 201 0.23 56.46 -21.96
N GLU A 202 -0.89 56.30 -21.27
CA GLU A 202 -2.16 56.93 -21.65
C GLU A 202 -2.06 58.47 -21.55
N ARG A 203 -1.44 58.98 -20.49
CA ARG A 203 -1.20 60.42 -20.33
C ARG A 203 -0.32 60.99 -21.45
N LEU A 204 0.71 60.25 -21.87
CA LEU A 204 1.57 60.63 -22.99
C LEU A 204 0.80 60.61 -24.32
N LYS A 205 0.01 59.56 -24.59
CA LYS A 205 -0.87 59.49 -25.78
C LYS A 205 -1.78 60.72 -25.87
N ARG A 206 -2.41 61.12 -24.75
CA ARG A 206 -3.24 62.35 -24.71
C ARG A 206 -2.45 63.62 -25.03
N LYS A 207 -1.19 63.73 -24.59
CA LYS A 207 -0.31 64.88 -24.92
C LYS A 207 0.08 64.89 -26.39
N VAL A 208 0.43 63.73 -26.96
CA VAL A 208 0.76 63.59 -28.39
C VAL A 208 -0.41 64.06 -29.25
N VAL A 209 -1.63 63.60 -28.98
CA VAL A 209 -2.83 64.05 -29.71
C VAL A 209 -3.04 65.57 -29.63
N LYS A 210 -2.74 66.19 -28.48
CA LYS A 210 -2.84 67.67 -28.34
C LYS A 210 -1.78 68.39 -29.17
N LEU A 211 -0.54 67.90 -29.16
CA LEU A 211 0.55 68.47 -29.94
C LEU A 211 0.33 68.30 -31.45
N GLU A 212 -0.18 67.14 -31.89
CA GLU A 212 -0.55 66.91 -33.29
C GLU A 212 -1.60 67.92 -33.76
N LYS A 213 -2.65 68.18 -32.95
CA LYS A 213 -3.66 69.19 -33.26
C LYS A 213 -3.06 70.60 -33.33
N ALA A 214 -2.19 70.97 -32.39
CA ALA A 214 -1.52 72.26 -32.37
C ALA A 214 -0.61 72.45 -33.60
N LEU A 215 0.15 71.41 -33.95
CA LEU A 215 1.02 71.41 -35.13
C LEU A 215 0.22 71.59 -36.44
N VAL A 216 -0.93 70.91 -36.55
CA VAL A 216 -1.83 71.10 -37.72
C VAL A 216 -2.35 72.53 -37.78
N ALA A 217 -2.77 73.11 -36.65
CA ALA A 217 -3.25 74.50 -36.61
C ALA A 217 -2.14 75.50 -36.96
N GLU A 218 -0.92 75.31 -36.45
CA GLU A 218 0.23 76.17 -36.76
C GLU A 218 0.61 76.09 -38.24
N LYS A 219 0.60 74.89 -38.84
CA LYS A 219 0.79 74.72 -40.28
C LYS A 219 -0.25 75.50 -41.08
N GLN A 220 -1.53 75.41 -40.71
CA GLN A 220 -2.59 76.17 -41.38
C GLN A 220 -2.36 77.69 -41.29
N VAL A 221 -2.04 78.21 -40.09
CA VAL A 221 -1.75 79.64 -39.89
C VAL A 221 -0.52 80.07 -40.70
N SER A 222 0.51 79.23 -40.77
CA SER A 222 1.71 79.51 -41.58
C SER A 222 1.40 79.56 -43.07
N GLU A 223 0.58 78.63 -43.57
CA GLU A 223 0.11 78.61 -44.96
C GLU A 223 -0.77 79.83 -45.30
N ASP A 224 -1.67 80.21 -44.39
CA ASP A 224 -2.51 81.40 -44.52
C ASP A 224 -1.65 82.68 -44.56
N MET A 225 -0.69 82.81 -43.63
CA MET A 225 0.26 83.93 -43.59
C MET A 225 1.10 84.02 -44.87
N LYS A 226 1.59 82.87 -45.38
CA LYS A 226 2.33 82.80 -46.63
C LYS A 226 1.48 83.25 -47.82
N SER A 227 0.21 82.87 -47.84
CA SER A 227 -0.76 83.30 -48.85
C SER A 227 -1.00 84.81 -48.78
N HIS A 228 -1.22 85.35 -47.58
CA HIS A 228 -1.34 86.80 -47.37
C HIS A 228 -0.09 87.57 -47.81
N LEU A 229 1.11 87.11 -47.44
CA LEU A 229 2.38 87.74 -47.84
C LEU A 229 2.52 87.80 -49.36
N LYS A 230 2.12 86.74 -50.08
CA LYS A 230 2.15 86.71 -51.54
C LYS A 230 1.22 87.76 -52.15
N VAL A 231 0.00 87.90 -51.63
CA VAL A 231 -0.95 88.94 -52.05
C VAL A 231 -0.40 90.35 -51.80
N TRP A 232 0.21 90.59 -50.63
CA TRP A 232 0.85 91.87 -50.34
C TRP A 232 2.02 92.18 -51.28
N GLN A 233 2.85 91.18 -51.62
CA GLN A 233 3.94 91.33 -52.58
C GLN A 233 3.44 91.62 -54.00
N GLU A 234 2.38 90.97 -54.45
CA GLU A 234 1.75 91.24 -55.75
C GLU A 234 1.18 92.66 -55.78
N ARG A 235 0.41 93.07 -54.76
CA ARG A 235 -0.16 94.43 -54.69
C ARG A 235 0.91 95.53 -54.63
N SER A 236 2.01 95.29 -53.93
CA SER A 236 3.14 96.23 -53.86
C SER A 236 3.89 96.36 -55.19
N LYS A 237 3.92 95.31 -56.02
CA LYS A 237 4.49 95.37 -57.38
C LYS A 237 3.59 96.18 -58.31
N ASP A 238 2.28 95.91 -58.29
CA ASP A 238 1.29 96.64 -59.09
C ASP A 238 1.31 98.15 -58.79
N ASP A 239 1.41 98.54 -57.52
CA ASP A 239 1.48 99.94 -57.12
C ASP A 239 2.81 100.61 -57.51
N HIS A 240 3.89 99.83 -57.67
CA HIS A 240 5.17 100.33 -58.18
C HIS A 240 5.14 100.51 -59.70
N GLU A 241 4.55 99.56 -60.43
CA GLU A 241 4.37 99.62 -61.89
C GLU A 241 3.47 100.79 -62.31
N ARG A 242 2.34 101.02 -61.62
CA ARG A 242 1.45 102.17 -61.88
C ARG A 242 2.09 103.53 -61.58
N LYS A 243 3.09 103.59 -60.68
CA LYS A 243 3.83 104.83 -60.39
C LYS A 243 4.93 105.11 -61.41
N THR A 244 5.47 104.08 -62.05
CA THR A 244 6.46 104.22 -63.13
C THR A 244 5.83 104.49 -64.50
N GLU A 245 4.58 104.10 -64.74
CA GLU A 245 3.85 104.40 -65.99
C GLU A 245 3.24 105.83 -66.02
N ASN A 246 3.12 106.51 -64.88
CA ASN A 246 2.56 107.86 -64.76
C ASN A 246 3.62 108.97 -64.51
N SER A 247 4.89 108.68 -64.76
CA SER A 247 6.00 109.66 -64.74
C SER A 247 6.69 109.72 -66.09
#